data_AF-A0A0N4WIA2-F1
#
_entry.id   AF-A0A0N4WIA2-F1
#
_cell.length_a   1.000
_cell.length_b   1.000
_cell.length_c   1.000
_cell.angle_alpha   90.00
_cell.angle_beta   90.00
_cell.angle_gamma   90.00
#
_symmetry.space_group_name_H-M   'P 1'
#
loop_
_entity.id
_entity.type
_entity.pdbx_description
1 polymer ?
#
loop_
_entity_poly.entity_id
_entity_poly.type
_entity_poly.pdbx_seq_one_letter_code
_entity_poly.pdbx_strand_id
1 'polypeptide(L)'
;MARGPKKHLKRLAAPKHWMLDKLGGVFAVRPRSGPHKLRECLPLNLFLRNRLKYALNYSEVKKIMRQRVVKVDGKIRTDHKFPAGFMDVISIERTNETFRLLYDVKGRYTVHRITAAEGQFKLCKVKALHVAKKNIPYITTNDGRTIRYPDPHIKVNDTVVIDLTSNKITDYVKFEAGNLAMVTGGRNVGRVGVIGHREKLPGAFDIIHIKDAAGHSFATRVTNVFVIGKGNKALEMRTKLWKALNGLICVYKPVDLSISGLKKQIVKRICADGNEVVGMPRLPMIKVPIVEPHETSGALLVVGEQEIQDYTLHPLVCGETFRPEDIRLEEVHFMESTSSGVCVTSVFALNDECDKIPEIQARSWVNNYRLEGIFGRETNKHTIKGRVTLRADYGVLNFLRVYDYFEIFFNAFCEGSWAYTMNSSTPYNTKRNLSDHVTRHRLQKLLARVQSEYRKMAFQAAEVDLQSEAAFEIARKGLPRAQLAGAQIVYKCDVKHFSLPFFALQVQCVGETDAFLSELRLNQRIWHVNNVPMCSIYWITDVEIIFRSTFGPFHVDHALLEKQISLQNIIRNIELCRRIMKNLPEDDPDVVTEGTSQYEEGRDVVDGLDLQVDQEYDAMKPVWSRNYT
;
A
#
# COMPACT_ATOMS: atom_id res chain seq x y z
N MET A 1 52.80 41.12 -22.19
CA MET A 1 52.12 40.19 -21.25
C MET A 1 51.75 38.92 -22.00
N ALA A 2 52.17 37.73 -21.54
CA ALA A 2 51.82 36.48 -22.21
C ALA A 2 50.29 36.24 -22.18
N ARG A 3 49.69 36.07 -23.36
CA ARG A 3 48.24 36.05 -23.62
C ARG A 3 47.63 34.62 -23.61
N GLY A 4 48.26 33.67 -22.91
CA GLY A 4 47.84 32.26 -22.87
C GLY A 4 47.02 31.88 -21.62
N PRO A 5 46.38 30.69 -21.62
CA PRO A 5 45.61 30.22 -20.48
C PRO A 5 46.52 29.98 -19.26
N LYS A 6 46.23 30.67 -18.15
CA LYS A 6 46.98 30.55 -16.90
C LYS A 6 46.79 29.15 -16.29
N LYS A 7 47.90 28.45 -16.00
CA LYS A 7 47.90 27.11 -15.39
C LYS A 7 47.82 27.12 -13.86
N HIS A 8 48.15 28.24 -13.22
CA HIS A 8 48.21 28.37 -11.76
C HIS A 8 47.02 29.18 -11.23
N LEU A 9 46.60 28.88 -9.99
CA LEU A 9 45.61 29.65 -9.24
C LEU A 9 46.23 30.02 -7.89
N LYS A 10 46.38 31.32 -7.64
CA LYS A 10 46.82 31.82 -6.33
C LYS A 10 45.73 31.57 -5.30
N ARG A 11 46.11 31.24 -4.07
CA ARG A 11 45.16 30.88 -3.03
C ARG A 11 44.22 32.02 -2.64
N LEU A 12 44.74 33.24 -2.55
CA LEU A 12 43.94 34.45 -2.29
C LEU A 12 42.87 34.71 -3.37
N ALA A 13 43.13 34.27 -4.61
CA ALA A 13 42.22 34.42 -5.74
C ALA A 13 41.27 33.20 -5.89
N ALA A 14 41.39 32.19 -5.03
CA ALA A 14 40.51 31.04 -5.06
C ALA A 14 39.08 31.42 -4.63
N PRO A 15 38.06 30.70 -5.09
CA PRO A 15 36.70 30.91 -4.62
C PRO A 15 36.57 30.77 -3.10
N LYS A 16 35.91 31.73 -2.45
CA LYS A 16 35.78 31.80 -0.98
C LYS A 16 35.02 30.58 -0.41
N HIS A 17 34.09 30.01 -1.16
CA HIS A 17 33.27 28.87 -0.73
C HIS A 17 34.06 27.57 -0.56
N TRP A 18 35.31 27.50 -1.04
CA TRP A 18 36.20 26.36 -0.77
C TRP A 18 36.68 26.32 0.68
N MET A 19 36.64 27.45 1.40
CA MET A 19 37.15 27.58 2.77
C MET A 19 38.62 27.16 2.88
N LEU A 20 39.46 27.69 1.97
CA LEU A 20 40.91 27.53 2.06
C LEU A 20 41.47 28.52 3.07
N ASP A 21 42.37 28.03 3.90
CA ASP A 21 43.12 28.81 4.87
C ASP A 21 44.13 29.74 4.18
N LYS A 22 44.32 30.95 4.72
CA LYS A 22 45.17 31.98 4.11
C LYS A 22 46.66 31.57 4.08
N LEU A 23 47.13 30.82 5.08
CA LEU A 23 48.56 30.59 5.34
C LEU A 23 49.11 29.23 4.90
N GLY A 24 48.29 28.23 4.62
CA GLY A 24 48.74 26.87 4.26
C GLY A 24 49.28 26.70 2.84
N GLY A 25 49.86 27.76 2.28
CA GLY A 25 50.56 27.77 1.00
C GLY A 25 50.07 28.85 0.02
N VAL A 26 50.96 29.23 -0.90
CA VAL A 26 50.75 30.32 -1.88
C VAL A 26 49.70 29.97 -2.94
N PHE A 27 49.59 28.69 -3.31
CA PHE A 27 48.75 28.22 -4.41
C PHE A 27 47.55 27.40 -3.92
N ALA A 28 46.49 27.42 -4.72
CA ALA A 28 45.33 26.55 -4.58
C ALA A 28 45.25 25.59 -5.78
N VAL A 29 44.47 24.53 -5.62
CA VAL A 29 44.22 23.58 -6.72
C VAL A 29 43.38 24.27 -7.78
N ARG A 30 43.98 24.56 -8.94
CA ARG A 30 43.24 25.05 -10.11
C ARG A 30 42.41 23.90 -10.69
N PRO A 31 41.07 24.00 -10.78
CA PRO A 31 40.24 22.99 -11.42
C PRO A 31 40.58 22.89 -12.91
N ARG A 32 40.42 21.70 -13.49
CA ARG A 32 40.45 21.54 -14.95
C ARG A 32 39.23 22.18 -15.61
N SER A 33 39.34 22.44 -16.91
CA SER A 33 38.16 22.66 -17.74
C SER A 33 37.37 21.35 -17.81
N GLY A 34 36.13 21.37 -17.32
CA GLY A 34 35.27 20.20 -17.23
C GLY A 34 33.81 20.62 -17.20
N PRO A 35 32.92 19.78 -16.65
CA PRO A 35 31.47 20.02 -16.65
C PRO A 35 31.06 21.34 -16.00
N HIS A 36 31.71 21.67 -14.87
CA HIS A 36 31.34 22.81 -14.04
C HIS A 36 32.33 23.97 -14.14
N LYS A 37 31.84 25.20 -13.91
CA LYS A 37 32.68 26.41 -13.98
C LYS A 37 33.62 26.48 -12.77
N LEU A 38 34.76 27.16 -12.94
CA LEU A 38 35.78 27.31 -11.87
C LEU A 38 35.21 27.86 -10.55
N ARG A 39 34.27 28.82 -10.61
CA ARG A 39 33.65 29.44 -9.43
C ARG A 39 32.42 28.68 -8.92
N GLU A 40 31.94 27.69 -9.66
CA GLU A 40 30.74 26.88 -9.38
C GLU A 40 31.13 25.39 -9.34
N CYS A 41 32.29 25.07 -8.76
CA CYS A 41 32.75 23.69 -8.58
C CYS A 41 33.56 23.53 -7.29
N LEU A 42 33.81 22.28 -6.92
CA LEU A 42 34.70 21.81 -5.89
C LEU A 42 35.63 20.74 -6.49
N PRO A 43 36.94 20.97 -6.58
CA PRO A 43 37.89 19.95 -7.06
C PRO A 43 37.89 18.70 -6.17
N LEU A 44 37.99 17.52 -6.78
CA LEU A 44 38.10 16.25 -6.05
C LEU A 44 39.23 16.23 -5.02
N ASN A 45 40.32 16.96 -5.27
CA ASN A 45 41.39 17.11 -4.30
C ASN A 45 40.95 17.80 -3.01
N LEU A 46 40.16 18.87 -3.11
CA LEU A 46 39.62 19.55 -1.94
C LEU A 46 38.52 18.71 -1.27
N PHE A 47 37.76 17.95 -2.05
CA PHE A 47 36.75 17.03 -1.53
C PHE A 47 37.39 15.96 -0.61
N LEU A 48 38.38 15.21 -1.10
CA LEU A 48 39.01 14.13 -0.33
C LEU A 48 39.84 14.65 0.86
N ARG A 49 40.53 15.79 0.69
CA ARG A 49 41.45 16.32 1.71
C ARG A 49 40.77 17.22 2.74
N ASN A 50 40.03 18.24 2.29
CA ASN A 50 39.49 19.28 3.18
C ASN A 50 38.09 18.95 3.70
N ARG A 51 37.27 18.17 2.99
CA ARG A 51 35.92 17.81 3.42
C ARG A 51 35.89 16.46 4.13
N LEU A 52 36.29 15.39 3.46
CA LEU A 52 36.26 14.03 4.03
C LEU A 52 37.46 13.71 4.93
N LYS A 53 38.59 14.42 4.75
CA LYS A 53 39.84 14.19 5.48
C LYS A 53 40.41 12.78 5.34
N TYR A 54 40.11 12.07 4.25
CA TYR A 54 40.73 10.77 3.92
C TYR A 54 42.18 10.88 3.46
N ALA A 55 42.58 12.07 3.02
CA ALA A 55 43.96 12.41 2.72
C ALA A 55 44.35 13.63 3.55
N LEU A 56 45.58 13.63 4.06
CA LEU A 56 46.19 14.78 4.72
C LEU A 56 46.85 15.68 3.67
N ASN A 57 47.51 15.08 2.68
CA ASN A 57 48.39 15.79 1.74
C ASN A 57 47.98 15.65 0.27
N TYR A 58 48.50 16.55 -0.57
CA TYR A 58 48.24 16.54 -2.02
C TYR A 58 48.69 15.25 -2.70
N SER A 59 49.83 14.69 -2.25
CA SER A 59 50.40 13.46 -2.79
C SER A 59 49.53 12.24 -2.49
N GLU A 60 48.91 12.17 -1.31
CA GLU A 60 48.00 11.09 -0.93
C GLU A 60 46.73 11.09 -1.75
N VAL A 61 46.11 12.27 -1.96
CA VAL A 61 44.98 12.40 -2.89
C VAL A 61 45.34 11.84 -4.26
N LYS A 62 46.53 12.18 -4.78
CA LYS A 62 46.99 11.69 -6.09
C LYS A 62 47.16 10.16 -6.12
N LYS A 63 47.57 9.55 -4.99
CA LYS A 63 47.62 8.09 -4.85
C LYS A 63 46.22 7.48 -4.86
N ILE A 64 45.30 8.00 -4.05
CA ILE A 64 43.89 7.54 -3.98
C ILE A 64 43.24 7.61 -5.37
N MET A 65 43.38 8.74 -6.07
CA MET A 65 42.77 8.89 -7.40
C MET A 65 43.36 7.95 -8.46
N ARG A 66 44.63 7.58 -8.34
CA ARG A 66 45.28 6.61 -9.25
C ARG A 66 44.83 5.17 -9.01
N GLN A 67 44.34 4.85 -7.82
CA GLN A 67 43.75 3.54 -7.50
C GLN A 67 42.39 3.31 -8.16
N ARG A 68 41.81 4.32 -8.82
CA ARG A 68 40.53 4.21 -9.56
C ARG A 68 39.31 3.89 -8.70
N VAL A 69 39.38 4.13 -7.39
CA VAL A 69 38.31 3.83 -6.41
C VAL A 69 37.21 4.87 -6.34
N VAL A 70 37.45 6.08 -6.87
CA VAL A 70 36.50 7.20 -6.83
C VAL A 70 35.79 7.31 -8.18
N LYS A 71 34.46 7.19 -8.13
CA LYS A 71 33.57 7.39 -9.27
C LYS A 71 32.82 8.71 -9.10
N VAL A 72 32.71 9.48 -10.18
CA VAL A 72 31.86 10.66 -10.26
C VAL A 72 30.84 10.42 -11.35
N ASP A 73 29.56 10.52 -10.99
CA ASP A 73 28.41 10.23 -11.84
C ASP A 73 28.52 8.85 -12.53
N GLY A 74 28.89 7.82 -11.75
CA GLY A 74 29.07 6.45 -12.22
C GLY A 74 30.36 6.19 -13.03
N LYS A 75 31.13 7.22 -13.37
CA LYS A 75 32.38 7.09 -14.16
C LYS A 75 33.61 7.23 -13.27
N ILE A 76 34.56 6.31 -13.42
CA ILE A 76 35.86 6.38 -12.74
C ILE A 76 36.60 7.64 -13.20
N ARG A 77 37.02 8.48 -12.25
CA ARG A 77 37.86 9.65 -12.53
C ARG A 77 39.22 9.44 -11.90
N THR A 78 40.29 9.79 -12.62
CA THR A 78 41.67 9.68 -12.15
C THR A 78 42.32 11.06 -11.92
N ASP A 79 41.77 12.13 -12.51
CA ASP A 79 42.27 13.48 -12.30
C ASP A 79 41.73 14.05 -10.97
N HIS A 80 42.62 14.28 -10.03
CA HIS A 80 42.32 14.91 -8.74
C HIS A 80 41.89 16.37 -8.88
N LYS A 81 42.16 17.02 -10.02
CA LYS A 81 41.73 18.41 -10.32
C LYS A 81 40.37 18.47 -11.05
N PHE A 82 39.68 17.34 -11.17
CA PHE A 82 38.36 17.29 -11.80
C PHE A 82 37.36 18.20 -11.05
N PRO A 83 36.64 19.08 -11.76
CA PRO A 83 35.66 19.98 -11.15
C PRO A 83 34.33 19.23 -10.93
N ALA A 84 34.10 18.73 -9.71
CA ALA A 84 32.78 18.25 -9.32
C ALA A 84 31.92 19.45 -8.88
N GLY A 85 30.62 19.44 -9.15
CA GLY A 85 29.74 20.59 -8.92
C GLY A 85 28.40 20.22 -8.34
N PHE A 86 27.46 21.15 -8.46
CA PHE A 86 26.13 21.02 -7.88
C PHE A 86 25.36 19.84 -8.49
N MET A 87 24.74 19.02 -7.62
CA MET A 87 24.02 17.77 -7.93
C MET A 87 24.87 16.59 -8.41
N ASP A 88 26.19 16.70 -8.49
CA ASP A 88 27.04 15.56 -8.84
C ASP A 88 26.98 14.47 -7.76
N VAL A 89 26.97 13.21 -8.19
CA VAL A 89 27.05 12.05 -7.31
C VAL A 89 28.49 11.53 -7.30
N ILE A 90 29.08 11.41 -6.12
CA ILE A 90 30.44 10.87 -5.93
C ILE A 90 30.31 9.58 -5.12
N SER A 91 30.77 8.46 -5.67
CA SER A 91 30.78 7.17 -4.97
C SER A 91 32.20 6.67 -4.75
N ILE A 92 32.43 6.06 -3.59
CA ILE A 92 33.71 5.46 -3.21
C ILE A 92 33.45 3.99 -2.91
N GLU A 93 33.97 3.10 -3.76
CA GLU A 93 33.66 1.66 -3.70
C GLU A 93 34.22 0.98 -2.44
N ARG A 94 35.43 1.36 -2.02
CA ARG A 94 36.07 0.71 -0.86
C ARG A 94 35.35 0.96 0.45
N THR A 95 34.67 2.11 0.57
CA THR A 95 33.93 2.50 1.78
C THR A 95 32.43 2.33 1.62
N ASN A 96 31.95 1.96 0.43
CA ASN A 96 30.53 1.91 0.06
C ASN A 96 29.75 3.19 0.42
N GLU A 97 30.41 4.35 0.38
CA GLU A 97 29.78 5.64 0.67
C GLU A 97 29.44 6.36 -0.65
N THR A 98 28.20 6.84 -0.74
CA THR A 98 27.71 7.68 -1.84
C THR A 98 27.40 9.08 -1.33
N PHE A 99 27.85 10.09 -2.07
CA PHE A 99 27.70 11.49 -1.72
C PHE A 99 27.05 12.28 -2.86
N ARG A 100 26.26 13.28 -2.50
CA ARG A 100 25.75 14.30 -3.40
C ARG A 100 26.26 15.67 -2.99
N LEU A 101 26.74 16.45 -3.95
CA LEU A 101 27.20 17.82 -3.70
C LEU A 101 26.03 18.80 -3.76
N LEU A 102 25.74 19.43 -2.61
CA LEU A 102 24.69 20.42 -2.45
C LEU A 102 25.28 21.74 -1.94
N TYR A 103 24.49 22.81 -1.97
CA TYR A 103 24.86 24.05 -1.28
C TYR A 103 24.23 24.09 0.12
N ASP A 104 25.00 24.61 1.06
CA ASP A 104 24.53 25.12 2.35
C ASP A 104 23.77 26.44 2.18
N VAL A 105 22.96 26.83 3.17
CA VAL A 105 22.27 28.13 3.25
C VAL A 105 23.26 29.31 3.17
N LYS A 106 24.52 29.09 3.58
CA LYS A 106 25.62 30.07 3.46
C LYS A 106 26.30 30.09 2.08
N GLY A 107 25.84 29.30 1.11
CA GLY A 107 26.42 29.26 -0.24
C GLY A 107 27.69 28.44 -0.40
N ARG A 108 27.92 27.47 0.51
CA ARG A 108 29.12 26.63 0.53
C ARG A 108 28.78 25.22 0.05
N TYR A 109 29.71 24.52 -0.57
CA TYR A 109 29.47 23.11 -0.89
C TYR A 109 29.47 22.26 0.37
N THR A 110 28.35 21.59 0.62
CA THR A 110 28.21 20.52 1.61
C THR A 110 28.30 19.17 0.91
N VAL A 111 28.85 18.20 1.64
CA VAL A 111 28.93 16.82 1.20
C VAL A 111 27.79 16.08 1.89
N HIS A 112 26.70 15.85 1.14
CA HIS A 112 25.53 15.15 1.67
C HIS A 112 25.69 13.66 1.41
N ARG A 113 25.66 12.84 2.48
CA ARG A 113 25.64 11.37 2.35
C ARG A 113 24.26 10.93 1.86
N ILE A 114 24.21 10.09 0.85
CA ILE A 114 22.97 9.57 0.25
C ILE A 114 23.02 8.04 0.18
N THR A 115 21.87 7.39 -0.02
CA THR A 115 21.79 5.94 -0.24
C THR A 115 22.26 5.57 -1.66
N ALA A 116 22.61 4.30 -1.86
CA ALA A 116 23.05 3.80 -3.16
C ALA A 116 21.95 3.93 -4.24
N ALA A 117 20.69 3.70 -3.87
CA ALA A 117 19.53 3.86 -4.76
C ALA A 117 19.36 5.31 -5.24
N GLU A 118 19.47 6.29 -4.34
CA GLU A 118 19.45 7.71 -4.73
C GLU A 118 20.65 8.12 -5.57
N GLY A 119 21.79 7.43 -5.38
CA GLY A 119 23.01 7.63 -6.14
C GLY A 119 22.93 7.16 -7.60
N GLN A 120 21.89 6.42 -7.99
CA GLN A 120 21.70 5.99 -9.37
C GLN A 120 21.19 7.12 -10.28
N PHE A 121 20.50 8.12 -9.73
CA PHE A 121 19.95 9.22 -10.51
C PHE A 121 20.50 10.59 -10.09
N LYS A 122 20.35 11.57 -10.98
CA LYS A 122 20.81 12.95 -10.80
C LYS A 122 19.85 13.94 -11.44
N LEU A 123 19.66 15.10 -10.81
CA LEU A 123 18.93 16.21 -11.40
C LEU A 123 19.87 17.09 -12.22
N CYS A 124 19.46 17.45 -13.42
CA CYS A 124 20.19 18.31 -14.32
C CYS A 124 19.26 19.39 -14.88
N LYS A 125 19.63 20.67 -14.74
CA LYS A 125 18.86 21.79 -15.31
C LYS A 125 19.19 21.95 -16.79
N VAL A 126 18.17 22.15 -17.62
CA VAL A 126 18.29 22.45 -19.04
C VAL A 126 18.74 23.90 -19.22
N LYS A 127 19.94 24.08 -19.81
CA LYS A 127 20.53 25.40 -20.10
C LYS A 127 20.05 25.95 -21.44
N ALA A 128 20.04 25.12 -22.47
CA ALA A 128 19.62 25.51 -23.81
C ALA A 128 19.12 24.30 -24.59
N LEU A 129 18.14 24.56 -25.46
CA LEU A 129 17.61 23.62 -26.44
C LEU A 129 18.08 24.08 -27.83
N HIS A 130 18.69 23.17 -28.57
CA HIS A 130 19.25 23.43 -29.89
C HIS A 130 18.83 22.31 -30.86
N VAL A 131 18.96 22.59 -32.15
CA VAL A 131 18.73 21.61 -33.21
C VAL A 131 20.06 21.34 -33.91
N ALA A 132 20.49 20.08 -33.93
CA ALA A 132 21.71 19.65 -34.60
C ALA A 132 21.48 19.46 -36.10
N LYS A 133 22.56 19.15 -36.82
CA LYS A 133 22.49 18.67 -38.20
C LYS A 133 21.48 17.52 -38.30
N LYS A 134 20.76 17.45 -39.42
CA LYS A 134 19.63 16.53 -39.65
C LYS A 134 18.39 16.80 -38.78
N ASN A 135 18.19 18.04 -38.35
CA ASN A 135 17.03 18.48 -37.56
C ASN A 135 16.83 17.68 -36.26
N ILE A 136 17.92 17.21 -35.63
CA ILE A 136 17.85 16.42 -34.41
C ILE A 136 17.82 17.38 -33.19
N PRO A 137 16.73 17.46 -32.42
CA PRO A 137 16.70 18.28 -31.22
C PRO A 137 17.62 17.69 -30.14
N TYR A 138 18.35 18.57 -29.45
CA TYR A 138 19.14 18.20 -28.28
C TYR A 138 19.11 19.30 -27.23
N ILE A 139 19.16 18.88 -25.97
CA ILE A 139 19.32 19.78 -24.83
C ILE A 139 20.74 19.74 -24.31
N THR A 140 21.19 20.89 -23.81
CA THR A 140 22.43 21.02 -23.05
C THR A 140 22.10 21.22 -21.58
N THR A 141 22.73 20.47 -20.69
CA THR A 141 22.47 20.55 -19.25
C THR A 141 23.48 21.44 -18.54
N ASN A 142 23.20 21.77 -17.27
CA ASN A 142 24.12 22.51 -16.41
C ASN A 142 25.48 21.83 -16.25
N ASP A 143 25.50 20.50 -16.21
CA ASP A 143 26.65 19.60 -16.16
C ASP A 143 27.34 19.42 -17.55
N GLY A 144 26.98 20.21 -18.55
CA GLY A 144 27.61 20.15 -19.87
C GLY A 144 27.35 18.87 -20.65
N ARG A 145 26.37 18.05 -20.25
CA ARG A 145 25.92 16.89 -21.02
C ARG A 145 25.02 17.35 -22.17
N THR A 146 25.07 16.60 -23.26
CA THR A 146 24.19 16.77 -24.41
C THR A 146 23.29 15.56 -24.53
N ILE A 147 21.98 15.75 -24.39
CA ILE A 147 20.99 14.69 -24.52
C ILE A 147 20.22 14.93 -25.81
N ARG A 148 20.27 13.96 -26.71
CA ARG A 148 19.57 13.98 -28.00
C ARG A 148 18.18 13.37 -27.83
N TYR A 149 17.25 13.79 -28.68
CA TYR A 149 15.86 13.32 -28.65
C TYR A 149 15.17 13.55 -27.29
N PRO A 150 15.20 14.78 -26.74
CA PRO A 150 14.38 15.12 -25.58
C PRO A 150 12.89 15.10 -25.95
N ASP A 151 12.04 14.86 -24.96
CA ASP A 151 10.58 15.05 -25.09
C ASP A 151 10.27 16.51 -25.51
N PRO A 152 9.40 16.74 -26.51
CA PRO A 152 8.98 18.08 -26.93
C PRO A 152 8.47 19.00 -25.81
N HIS A 153 7.98 18.44 -24.70
CA HIS A 153 7.48 19.22 -23.57
C HIS A 153 8.58 19.84 -22.70
N ILE A 154 9.84 19.40 -22.84
CA ILE A 154 10.98 19.88 -22.04
C ILE A 154 11.47 21.22 -22.58
N LYS A 155 11.39 22.27 -21.75
CA LYS A 155 11.79 23.63 -22.10
C LYS A 155 13.07 24.06 -21.37
N VAL A 156 13.58 25.22 -21.77
CA VAL A 156 14.75 25.85 -21.11
C VAL A 156 14.38 26.25 -19.68
N ASN A 157 15.30 25.99 -18.74
CA ASN A 157 15.17 26.13 -17.28
C ASN A 157 14.39 25.03 -16.55
N ASP A 158 13.80 24.08 -17.27
CA ASP A 158 13.26 22.86 -16.66
C ASP A 158 14.40 21.99 -16.11
N THR A 159 14.07 21.08 -15.20
CA THR A 159 15.02 20.14 -14.62
C THR A 159 14.69 18.73 -15.08
N VAL A 160 15.66 18.03 -15.64
CA VAL A 160 15.53 16.62 -16.04
C VAL A 160 16.16 15.72 -15.00
N VAL A 161 15.49 14.61 -14.69
CA VAL A 161 16.02 13.50 -13.91
C VAL A 161 16.74 12.57 -14.88
N ILE A 162 18.03 12.37 -14.65
CA ILE A 162 18.89 11.51 -15.47
C ILE A 162 19.27 10.30 -14.64
N ASP A 163 19.06 9.12 -15.19
CA ASP A 163 19.67 7.89 -14.66
C ASP A 163 21.14 7.83 -15.13
N LEU A 164 22.06 7.66 -14.19
CA LEU A 164 23.49 7.70 -14.44
C LEU A 164 24.02 6.45 -15.14
N THR A 165 23.30 5.32 -15.03
CA THR A 165 23.68 4.08 -15.72
C THR A 165 23.34 4.17 -17.21
N SER A 166 22.08 4.45 -17.55
CA SER A 166 21.64 4.58 -18.95
C SER A 166 21.98 5.92 -19.59
N ASN A 167 22.23 6.97 -18.80
CA ASN A 167 22.34 8.37 -19.24
C ASN A 167 21.12 8.88 -20.01
N LYS A 168 19.95 8.27 -19.82
CA LYS A 168 18.66 8.70 -20.39
C LYS A 168 17.85 9.50 -19.38
N ILE A 169 16.88 10.27 -19.89
CA ILE A 169 15.94 11.03 -19.07
C ILE A 169 14.87 10.05 -18.56
N THR A 170 14.61 10.06 -17.26
CA THR A 170 13.55 9.24 -16.64
C THR A 170 12.28 10.06 -16.39
N ASP A 171 12.42 11.25 -15.78
CA ASP A 171 11.34 12.20 -15.55
C ASP A 171 11.87 13.63 -15.75
N TYR A 172 10.98 14.61 -15.83
CA TYR A 172 11.32 16.02 -15.85
C TYR A 172 10.36 16.84 -14.98
N VAL A 173 10.85 17.97 -14.51
CA VAL A 173 10.13 18.93 -13.67
C VAL A 173 10.11 20.27 -14.38
N LYS A 174 8.89 20.79 -14.61
CA LYS A 174 8.68 22.07 -15.29
C LYS A 174 9.03 23.25 -14.40
N PHE A 175 9.58 24.28 -15.02
CA PHE A 175 9.81 25.58 -14.41
C PHE A 175 8.53 26.41 -14.44
N GLU A 176 7.70 26.26 -13.41
CA GLU A 176 6.42 26.95 -13.23
C GLU A 176 6.23 27.39 -11.77
N ALA A 177 5.27 28.29 -11.54
CA ALA A 177 4.91 28.73 -10.20
C ALA A 177 4.33 27.57 -9.39
N GLY A 178 4.62 27.53 -8.09
CA GLY A 178 4.20 26.47 -7.18
C GLY A 178 5.20 25.31 -7.04
N ASN A 179 6.21 25.22 -7.92
CA ASN A 179 7.24 24.18 -7.81
C ASN A 179 8.40 24.60 -6.88
N LEU A 180 9.01 23.60 -6.22
CA LEU A 180 10.12 23.80 -5.29
C LEU A 180 11.42 24.04 -6.06
N ALA A 181 12.14 25.10 -5.70
CA ALA A 181 13.42 25.42 -6.31
C ALA A 181 14.48 25.85 -5.31
N MET A 182 15.73 25.58 -5.67
CA MET A 182 16.92 25.97 -4.95
C MET A 182 17.71 27.01 -5.74
N VAL A 183 18.28 27.96 -5.02
CA VAL A 183 19.12 28.98 -5.62
C VAL A 183 20.57 28.47 -5.69
N THR A 184 21.17 28.51 -6.88
CA THR A 184 22.53 28.03 -7.13
C THR A 184 23.57 29.15 -7.22
N GLY A 185 23.17 30.43 -7.17
CA GLY A 185 24.09 31.55 -7.31
C GLY A 185 23.55 32.90 -6.82
N GLY A 186 24.44 33.87 -6.66
CA GLY A 186 24.13 35.18 -6.07
C GLY A 186 24.17 35.16 -4.54
N ARG A 187 23.55 36.16 -3.90
CA ARG A 187 23.55 36.31 -2.43
C ARG A 187 22.66 35.27 -1.72
N ASN A 188 21.58 34.84 -2.37
CA ASN A 188 20.59 33.92 -1.82
C ASN A 188 20.92 32.43 -2.10
N VAL A 189 22.17 32.11 -2.48
CA VAL A 189 22.58 30.75 -2.84
C VAL A 189 22.37 29.77 -1.68
N GLY A 190 21.88 28.57 -1.99
CA GLY A 190 21.60 27.52 -1.01
C GLY A 190 20.25 27.60 -0.33
N ARG A 191 19.49 28.70 -0.51
CA ARG A 191 18.10 28.78 -0.06
C ARG A 191 17.18 27.97 -0.96
N VAL A 192 16.15 27.39 -0.36
CA VAL A 192 15.15 26.53 -1.01
C VAL A 192 13.77 27.07 -0.69
N GLY A 193 12.96 27.29 -1.72
CA GLY A 193 11.61 27.78 -1.56
C GLY A 193 10.74 27.50 -2.77
N VAL A 194 9.47 27.84 -2.64
CA VAL A 194 8.46 27.68 -3.69
C VAL A 194 8.55 28.86 -4.65
N ILE A 195 8.57 28.58 -5.95
CA ILE A 195 8.52 29.60 -7.00
C ILE A 195 7.17 30.31 -6.91
N GLY A 196 7.19 31.62 -6.68
CA GLY A 196 6.02 32.49 -6.77
C GLY A 196 5.86 33.05 -8.18
N HIS A 197 5.82 34.38 -8.28
CA HIS A 197 5.66 35.08 -9.54
C HIS A 197 6.99 35.27 -10.29
N ARG A 198 6.95 35.15 -11.62
CA ARG A 198 8.05 35.49 -12.53
C ARG A 198 7.78 36.84 -13.19
N GLU A 199 8.63 37.81 -12.89
CA GLU A 199 8.63 39.10 -13.55
C GLU A 199 9.47 39.02 -14.82
N LYS A 200 8.82 39.25 -15.97
CA LYS A 200 9.47 39.27 -17.28
C LYS A 200 9.83 40.71 -17.62
N LEU A 201 11.13 40.96 -17.83
CA LEU A 201 11.64 42.29 -18.16
C LEU A 201 12.25 42.22 -19.56
N PRO A 202 11.57 42.74 -20.61
CA PRO A 202 12.09 42.67 -21.97
C PRO A 202 13.41 43.43 -22.07
N GLY A 203 14.45 42.77 -22.58
CA GLY A 203 15.80 43.34 -22.70
C GLY A 203 16.65 43.29 -21.42
N ALA A 204 16.10 42.83 -20.30
CA ALA A 204 16.83 42.65 -19.04
C ALA A 204 16.74 41.18 -18.56
N PHE A 205 17.34 40.91 -17.39
CA PHE A 205 17.26 39.59 -16.78
C PHE A 205 15.94 39.43 -16.04
N ASP A 206 15.17 38.39 -16.41
CA ASP A 206 13.97 38.00 -15.68
C ASP A 206 14.26 37.72 -14.20
N ILE A 207 13.35 38.21 -13.35
CA ILE A 207 13.40 38.10 -11.90
C ILE A 207 12.32 37.11 -11.43
N ILE A 208 12.68 36.24 -10.49
CA ILE A 208 11.77 35.29 -9.87
C ILE A 208 11.69 35.60 -8.38
N HIS A 209 10.46 35.72 -7.89
CA HIS A 209 10.17 35.77 -6.46
C HIS A 209 10.00 34.35 -5.93
N ILE A 210 10.72 34.02 -4.86
CA ILE A 210 10.69 32.72 -4.20
C ILE A 210 10.30 32.95 -2.74
N LYS A 211 9.44 32.07 -2.22
CA LYS A 211 9.02 32.07 -0.81
C LYS A 211 9.59 30.84 -0.12
N ASP A 212 10.38 31.04 0.93
CA ASP A 212 10.90 29.95 1.77
C ASP A 212 9.79 29.31 2.61
N ALA A 213 10.07 28.12 3.17
CA ALA A 213 9.16 27.44 4.09
C ALA A 213 8.79 28.29 5.33
N ALA A 214 9.72 29.11 5.83
CA ALA A 214 9.49 30.05 6.93
C ALA A 214 8.69 31.31 6.53
N GLY A 215 8.25 31.42 5.28
CA GLY A 215 7.43 32.53 4.79
C GLY A 215 8.21 33.75 4.29
N HIS A 216 9.53 33.80 4.49
CA HIS A 216 10.38 34.86 3.94
C HIS A 216 10.41 34.82 2.42
N SER A 217 10.16 35.98 1.80
CA SER A 217 10.21 36.13 0.35
C SER A 217 11.51 36.80 -0.08
N PHE A 218 12.14 36.31 -1.14
CA PHE A 218 13.32 36.92 -1.74
C PHE A 218 13.30 36.74 -3.27
N ALA A 219 14.08 37.57 -3.97
CA ALA A 219 14.14 37.57 -5.42
C ALA A 219 15.51 37.12 -5.94
N THR A 220 15.52 36.41 -7.08
CA THR A 220 16.75 36.02 -7.80
C THR A 220 16.53 36.01 -9.31
N ARG A 221 17.63 36.02 -10.08
CA ARG A 221 17.56 35.88 -11.55
C ARG A 221 17.19 34.46 -11.95
N VAL A 222 16.48 34.28 -13.07
CA VAL A 222 16.11 32.95 -13.62
C VAL A 222 17.30 32.00 -13.80
N THR A 223 18.47 32.53 -14.15
CA THR A 223 19.68 31.72 -14.33
C THR A 223 20.11 31.00 -13.06
N ASN A 224 19.84 31.59 -11.90
CA ASN A 224 20.31 31.11 -10.59
C ASN A 224 19.30 30.17 -9.91
N VAL A 225 18.12 29.96 -10.50
CA VAL A 225 17.08 29.10 -9.93
C VAL A 225 17.18 27.69 -10.52
N PHE A 226 17.13 26.67 -9.67
CA PHE A 226 17.18 25.27 -10.06
C PHE A 226 15.97 24.54 -9.46
N VAL A 227 15.07 24.03 -10.29
CA VAL A 227 13.86 23.34 -9.80
C VAL A 227 14.22 21.96 -9.29
N ILE A 228 13.77 21.61 -8.09
CA ILE A 228 14.09 20.34 -7.42
C ILE A 228 12.86 19.43 -7.34
N GLY A 229 11.65 19.97 -7.26
CA GLY A 229 10.44 19.18 -7.04
C GLY A 229 9.16 19.80 -7.61
N LYS A 230 8.15 18.94 -7.82
CA LYS A 230 6.79 19.31 -8.23
C LYS A 230 6.00 19.67 -6.96
N GLY A 231 5.46 20.89 -6.87
CA GLY A 231 4.77 21.39 -5.68
C GLY A 231 5.69 21.64 -4.48
N ASN A 232 5.12 21.57 -3.26
CA ASN A 232 5.83 21.77 -1.98
C ASN A 232 6.63 20.52 -1.53
N LYS A 233 6.77 19.51 -2.39
CA LYS A 233 7.43 18.25 -2.08
C LYS A 233 8.74 18.16 -2.86
N ALA A 234 9.86 18.04 -2.14
CA ALA A 234 11.08 17.49 -2.72
C ALA A 234 10.81 16.04 -3.15
N LEU A 235 11.55 15.56 -4.16
CA LEU A 235 11.54 14.15 -4.58
C LEU A 235 12.15 13.27 -3.46
N GLU A 236 11.44 13.10 -2.34
CA GLU A 236 11.88 12.32 -1.18
C GLU A 236 10.98 11.10 -0.94
N MET A 237 11.64 9.98 -0.63
CA MET A 237 11.09 8.63 -0.47
C MET A 237 9.92 8.54 0.53
N ARG A 238 9.83 9.45 1.52
CA ARG A 238 8.72 9.50 2.49
C ARG A 238 7.35 9.63 1.81
N THR A 239 7.24 10.45 0.77
CA THR A 239 5.98 10.60 0.03
C THR A 239 5.68 9.37 -0.82
N LYS A 240 6.72 8.70 -1.31
CA LYS A 240 6.56 7.49 -2.14
C LYS A 240 6.06 6.32 -1.30
N LEU A 241 6.62 6.11 -0.11
CA LEU A 241 6.21 5.05 0.80
C LEU A 241 4.77 5.25 1.28
N TRP A 242 4.39 6.47 1.66
CA TRP A 242 3.00 6.78 2.05
C TRP A 242 2.02 6.56 0.89
N LYS A 243 2.38 6.98 -0.33
CA LYS A 243 1.57 6.72 -1.53
C LYS A 243 1.48 5.24 -1.89
N ALA A 244 2.55 4.47 -1.67
CA ALA A 244 2.58 3.05 -1.95
C ALA A 244 1.65 2.27 -1.00
N LEU A 245 1.55 2.74 0.25
CA LEU A 245 0.67 2.17 1.27
C LEU A 245 -0.81 2.45 1.01
N ASN A 246 -1.20 3.50 0.30
CA ASN A 246 -2.62 3.76 0.00
C ASN A 246 -3.15 2.66 -0.94
N GLY A 247 -4.00 1.76 -0.46
CA GLY A 247 -4.26 0.51 -1.19
C GLY A 247 -5.36 -0.35 -0.58
N LEU A 248 -5.83 -1.33 -1.36
CA LEU A 248 -6.58 -2.49 -0.90
C LEU A 248 -5.60 -3.64 -0.62
N ILE A 249 -5.67 -4.27 0.56
CA ILE A 249 -4.80 -5.41 0.91
C ILE A 249 -5.62 -6.71 0.99
N CYS A 250 -4.99 -7.83 0.65
CA CYS A 250 -5.48 -9.19 0.92
C CYS A 250 -4.75 -9.87 2.06
N VAL A 251 -5.44 -10.25 3.14
CA VAL A 251 -4.84 -10.92 4.30
C VAL A 251 -5.68 -12.11 4.75
N TYR A 252 -5.01 -13.22 5.07
CA TYR A 252 -5.60 -14.43 5.65
C TYR A 252 -5.79 -14.27 7.16
N LYS A 253 -7.02 -14.53 7.63
CA LYS A 253 -7.38 -14.52 9.06
C LYS A 253 -7.42 -15.96 9.62
N PRO A 254 -6.61 -16.30 10.63
CA PRO A 254 -6.69 -17.60 11.30
C PRO A 254 -7.92 -17.73 12.22
N VAL A 255 -8.30 -18.97 12.52
CA VAL A 255 -9.33 -19.32 13.52
C VAL A 255 -8.95 -18.70 14.88
N ASP A 256 -9.93 -18.26 15.67
CA ASP A 256 -9.76 -17.71 17.02
C ASP A 256 -9.06 -16.33 17.10
N LEU A 257 -8.64 -15.73 15.99
CA LEU A 257 -8.12 -14.36 15.96
C LEU A 257 -9.24 -13.36 15.64
N SER A 258 -9.44 -12.35 16.47
CA SER A 258 -10.37 -11.27 16.17
C SER A 258 -9.82 -10.35 15.08
N ILE A 259 -10.70 -9.74 14.27
CA ILE A 259 -10.29 -8.80 13.23
C ILE A 259 -9.57 -7.59 13.84
N SER A 260 -10.03 -7.10 14.98
CA SER A 260 -9.35 -6.04 15.74
C SER A 260 -7.93 -6.44 16.17
N GLY A 261 -7.71 -7.72 16.47
CA GLY A 261 -6.37 -8.27 16.75
C GLY A 261 -5.47 -8.26 15.51
N LEU A 262 -6.00 -8.73 14.38
CA LEU A 262 -5.28 -8.74 13.09
C LEU A 262 -4.92 -7.32 12.62
N LYS A 263 -5.85 -6.36 12.72
CA LYS A 263 -5.60 -4.94 12.44
C LYS A 263 -4.42 -4.40 13.23
N LYS A 264 -4.40 -4.67 14.54
CA LYS A 264 -3.31 -4.24 15.42
C LYS A 264 -1.98 -4.89 15.04
N GLN A 265 -1.96 -6.17 14.64
CA GLN A 265 -0.75 -6.84 14.17
C GLN A 265 -0.21 -6.19 12.89
N ILE A 266 -1.06 -5.92 11.90
CA ILE A 266 -0.69 -5.29 10.63
C ILE A 266 -0.14 -3.87 10.88
N VAL A 267 -0.89 -3.04 11.61
CA VAL A 267 -0.47 -1.66 11.92
C VAL A 267 0.85 -1.66 12.69
N LYS A 268 1.00 -2.53 13.70
CA LYS A 268 2.24 -2.66 14.46
C LYS A 268 3.43 -3.02 13.55
N ARG A 269 3.23 -3.90 12.58
CA ARG A 269 4.28 -4.33 11.65
C ARG A 269 4.65 -3.24 10.64
N ILE A 270 3.65 -2.54 10.09
CA ILE A 270 3.88 -1.38 9.21
C ILE A 270 4.66 -0.29 9.95
N CYS A 271 4.30 0.00 11.20
CA CYS A 271 5.04 0.99 12.00
C CYS A 271 6.48 0.54 12.26
N ALA A 272 6.69 -0.70 12.71
CA ALA A 272 8.03 -1.22 13.00
C ALA A 272 8.94 -1.18 11.76
N ASP A 273 8.49 -1.77 10.65
CA ASP A 273 9.25 -1.85 9.41
C ASP A 273 9.42 -0.46 8.76
N GLY A 274 8.40 0.39 8.83
CA GLY A 274 8.43 1.75 8.30
C GLY A 274 9.41 2.66 9.04
N ASN A 275 9.47 2.53 10.38
CA ASN A 275 10.41 3.28 11.22
C ASN A 275 11.86 2.80 11.00
N GLU A 276 12.08 1.52 10.74
CA GLU A 276 13.38 0.98 10.36
C GLU A 276 13.87 1.56 9.02
N VAL A 277 13.00 1.62 8.00
CA VAL A 277 13.34 2.11 6.66
C VAL A 277 13.63 3.62 6.64
N VAL A 278 12.86 4.42 7.41
CA VAL A 278 13.02 5.89 7.43
C VAL A 278 14.17 6.33 8.34
N GLY A 279 14.46 5.57 9.40
CA GLY A 279 15.53 5.88 10.35
C GLY A 279 15.28 7.17 11.14
N MET A 280 16.24 7.51 12.02
CA MET A 280 16.10 8.66 12.92
C MET A 280 16.25 9.99 12.15
N PRO A 281 15.26 10.90 12.18
CA PRO A 281 15.40 12.22 11.58
C PRO A 281 16.47 13.01 12.33
N ARG A 282 17.40 13.64 11.59
CA ARG A 282 18.36 14.57 12.19
C ARG A 282 17.63 15.82 12.65
N LEU A 283 17.77 16.14 13.93
CA LEU A 283 17.19 17.33 14.53
C LEU A 283 17.77 18.59 13.88
N PRO A 284 16.92 19.51 13.39
CA PRO A 284 17.39 20.82 12.97
C PRO A 284 17.96 21.59 14.17
N MET A 285 18.87 22.54 13.95
CA MET A 285 19.32 23.44 15.02
C MET A 285 18.58 24.77 14.90
N ILE A 286 17.93 25.20 15.98
CA ILE A 286 17.33 26.53 16.11
C ILE A 286 18.36 27.48 16.74
N LYS A 287 18.35 28.71 16.26
CA LYS A 287 19.12 29.81 16.85
C LYS A 287 18.26 30.56 17.84
N VAL A 288 18.65 30.57 19.11
CA VAL A 288 17.97 31.30 20.18
C VAL A 288 18.81 32.51 20.56
N PRO A 289 18.25 33.73 20.60
CA PRO A 289 18.99 34.92 21.03
C PRO A 289 19.38 34.80 22.52
N ILE A 290 20.65 35.03 22.83
CA ILE A 290 21.15 35.14 24.20
C ILE A 290 20.83 36.55 24.67
N VAL A 291 20.02 36.65 25.72
CA VAL A 291 19.55 37.92 26.27
C VAL A 291 20.22 38.15 27.61
N GLU A 292 21.00 39.23 27.71
CA GLU A 292 21.66 39.64 28.94
C GLU A 292 21.18 41.05 29.34
N PRO A 293 21.05 41.35 30.64
CA PRO A 293 20.67 42.68 31.08
C PRO A 293 21.82 43.65 30.82
N HIS A 294 21.50 44.81 30.26
CA HIS A 294 22.47 45.87 30.02
C HIS A 294 23.00 46.45 31.32
N GLU A 295 24.32 46.56 31.45
CA GLU A 295 25.04 46.85 32.69
C GLU A 295 24.59 48.14 33.41
N THR A 296 24.05 49.11 32.67
CA THR A 296 23.68 50.42 33.23
C THR A 296 22.17 50.66 33.36
N SER A 297 21.35 50.03 32.52
CA SER A 297 19.91 50.36 32.41
C SER A 297 18.99 49.21 32.82
N GLY A 298 19.52 48.00 33.05
CA GLY A 298 18.74 46.81 33.37
C GLY A 298 17.86 46.29 32.23
N ALA A 299 17.83 46.98 31.09
CA ALA A 299 17.06 46.56 29.92
C ALA A 299 17.70 45.33 29.26
N LEU A 300 16.86 44.37 28.87
CA LEU A 300 17.28 43.14 28.24
C LEU A 300 17.79 43.39 26.81
N LEU A 301 19.06 43.05 26.55
CA LEU A 301 19.72 43.21 25.25
C LEU A 301 20.15 41.86 24.69
N VAL A 302 19.96 41.68 23.39
CA VAL A 302 20.38 40.45 22.69
C VAL A 302 21.87 40.56 22.36
N VAL A 303 22.71 39.83 23.09
CA VAL A 303 24.17 39.88 22.99
C VAL A 303 24.73 38.88 21.97
N GLY A 304 23.96 37.84 21.63
CA GLY A 304 24.37 36.83 20.63
C GLY A 304 23.25 35.86 20.25
N GLU A 305 23.58 34.84 19.45
CA GLU A 305 22.68 33.74 19.08
C GLU A 305 23.35 32.41 19.47
N GLN A 306 22.67 31.57 20.24
CA GLN A 306 23.08 30.21 20.55
C GLN A 306 22.37 29.22 19.63
N GLU A 307 23.12 28.31 19.01
CA GLU A 307 22.56 27.18 18.25
C GLU A 307 22.19 26.06 19.22
N ILE A 308 20.89 25.89 19.47
CA ILE A 308 20.30 24.83 20.28
C ILE A 308 19.65 23.82 19.35
N GLN A 309 19.70 22.53 19.67
CA GLN A 309 18.97 21.54 18.90
C GLN A 309 17.47 21.77 19.03
N ASP A 310 16.78 21.84 17.90
CA ASP A 310 15.34 21.95 17.87
C ASP A 310 14.73 20.60 18.19
N TYR A 311 14.28 20.45 19.43
CA TYR A 311 13.61 19.25 19.88
C TYR A 311 12.15 19.17 19.42
N THR A 312 11.62 20.18 18.71
CA THR A 312 10.22 20.18 18.25
C THR A 312 9.93 18.95 17.39
N LEU A 313 10.89 18.50 16.58
CA LEU A 313 10.79 17.30 15.73
C LEU A 313 11.50 16.06 16.33
N HIS A 314 11.90 16.12 17.61
CA HIS A 314 12.57 14.99 18.28
C HIS A 314 11.62 13.81 18.44
N PRO A 315 12.05 12.56 18.27
CA PRO A 315 11.18 11.39 18.47
C PRO A 315 10.56 11.28 19.87
N LEU A 316 11.22 11.82 20.90
CA LEU A 316 10.66 11.91 22.26
C LEU A 316 9.53 12.95 22.40
N VAL A 317 9.39 13.87 21.44
CA VAL A 317 8.40 14.96 21.42
C VAL A 317 7.34 14.70 20.33
N CYS A 318 7.78 14.51 19.08
CA CYS A 318 6.97 14.18 17.92
C CYS A 318 6.73 12.68 17.72
N GLY A 319 7.22 11.79 18.58
CA GLY A 319 7.05 10.34 18.43
C GLY A 319 7.85 9.74 17.27
N GLU A 320 7.72 8.44 17.08
CA GLU A 320 8.28 7.75 15.91
C GLU A 320 7.63 8.23 14.60
N THR A 321 8.30 8.02 13.47
CA THR A 321 7.86 8.55 12.16
C THR A 321 6.58 7.93 11.62
N PHE A 322 6.33 6.67 11.95
CA PHE A 322 5.08 5.95 11.72
C PHE A 322 4.49 5.63 13.08
N ARG A 323 3.36 6.24 13.40
CA ARG A 323 2.60 5.93 14.60
C ARG A 323 1.40 5.07 14.22
N PRO A 324 0.95 4.18 15.12
CA PRO A 324 -0.28 3.42 14.90
C PRO A 324 -1.50 4.31 14.66
N GLU A 325 -1.50 5.52 15.22
CA GLU A 325 -2.56 6.54 15.10
C GLU A 325 -2.67 7.12 13.68
N ASP A 326 -1.56 7.14 12.93
CA ASP A 326 -1.50 7.75 11.60
C ASP A 326 -2.02 6.80 10.50
N ILE A 327 -2.14 5.50 10.82
CA ILE A 327 -2.52 4.46 9.86
C ILE A 327 -3.97 4.08 10.07
N ARG A 328 -4.81 4.41 9.09
CA ARG A 328 -6.22 3.99 9.08
C ARG A 328 -6.37 2.66 8.35
N LEU A 329 -7.02 1.70 9.02
CA LEU A 329 -7.24 0.34 8.53
C LEU A 329 -8.69 -0.07 8.79
N GLU A 330 -9.52 -0.10 7.75
CA GLU A 330 -10.96 -0.41 7.84
C GLU A 330 -11.32 -1.66 7.01
N GLU A 331 -12.18 -2.52 7.55
CA GLU A 331 -12.58 -3.74 6.83
C GLU A 331 -13.77 -3.49 5.90
N VAL A 332 -13.74 -4.10 4.71
CA VAL A 332 -14.87 -4.09 3.77
C VAL A 332 -15.99 -5.06 4.19
N HIS A 333 -15.68 -6.15 4.90
CA HIS A 333 -16.70 -7.09 5.39
C HIS A 333 -16.33 -7.62 6.77
N PHE A 334 -17.28 -7.59 7.71
CA PHE A 334 -17.08 -8.09 9.07
C PHE A 334 -17.17 -9.62 9.13
N MET A 335 -16.37 -10.25 10.01
CA MET A 335 -16.43 -11.68 10.33
C MET A 335 -16.13 -11.94 11.82
N GLU A 336 -16.86 -12.88 12.41
CA GLU A 336 -16.75 -13.29 13.82
C GLU A 336 -15.44 -14.04 14.11
N SER A 337 -15.05 -14.15 15.38
CA SER A 337 -13.80 -14.81 15.78
C SER A 337 -13.75 -16.33 15.49
N THR A 338 -14.91 -16.95 15.35
CA THR A 338 -15.08 -18.40 15.17
C THR A 338 -15.02 -18.83 13.71
N SER A 339 -15.34 -17.93 12.77
CA SER A 339 -15.26 -18.20 11.35
C SER A 339 -13.80 -18.15 10.87
N SER A 340 -13.42 -19.13 10.05
CA SER A 340 -12.04 -19.36 9.64
C SER A 340 -11.97 -19.70 8.18
N GLY A 341 -11.15 -18.96 7.47
CA GLY A 341 -11.01 -19.04 6.03
C GLY A 341 -10.59 -17.67 5.55
N VAL A 342 -10.43 -17.54 4.24
CA VAL A 342 -10.30 -16.22 3.62
C VAL A 342 -11.68 -15.59 3.68
N CYS A 343 -12.09 -15.21 4.90
CA CYS A 343 -12.39 -13.82 5.19
C CYS A 343 -11.59 -13.05 4.17
N VAL A 344 -12.34 -12.66 3.13
CA VAL A 344 -12.10 -11.59 2.18
C VAL A 344 -10.74 -11.03 2.48
N THR A 345 -9.87 -10.87 1.48
CA THR A 345 -9.00 -9.68 1.45
C THR A 345 -9.55 -8.72 2.47
N SER A 346 -9.00 -8.59 3.68
CA SER A 346 -9.56 -7.54 4.52
C SER A 346 -8.98 -6.39 3.77
N VAL A 347 -9.79 -5.92 2.82
CA VAL A 347 -9.47 -4.93 1.82
C VAL A 347 -9.40 -3.75 2.72
N PHE A 348 -8.24 -3.68 3.33
CA PHE A 348 -7.94 -2.71 4.31
C PHE A 348 -7.56 -1.59 3.41
N ALA A 349 -8.56 -0.79 3.15
CA ALA A 349 -8.33 0.48 2.57
C ALA A 349 -7.38 1.18 3.53
N LEU A 350 -6.19 1.47 3.04
CA LEU A 350 -5.18 2.20 3.79
C LEU A 350 -5.34 3.68 3.45
N ASN A 351 -5.54 4.48 4.49
CA ASN A 351 -5.61 5.94 4.41
C ASN A 351 -6.68 6.45 3.44
N ASP A 352 -6.29 7.16 2.37
CA ASP A 352 -7.21 7.86 1.44
C ASP A 352 -8.16 6.92 0.66
N GLU A 353 -7.92 5.60 0.71
CA GLU A 353 -8.81 4.62 0.07
C GLU A 353 -9.98 4.19 0.98
N CYS A 354 -9.94 4.47 2.30
CA CYS A 354 -11.04 4.15 3.24
C CYS A 354 -12.36 4.78 2.78
N ASP A 355 -12.28 5.97 2.21
CA ASP A 355 -13.44 6.72 1.74
C ASP A 355 -14.19 5.99 0.60
N LYS A 356 -13.55 5.03 -0.08
CA LYS A 356 -14.12 4.25 -1.19
C LYS A 356 -14.73 2.91 -0.76
N ILE A 357 -14.66 2.55 0.53
CA ILE A 357 -15.26 1.32 1.05
C ILE A 357 -16.77 1.21 0.72
N PRO A 358 -17.58 2.28 0.88
CA PRO A 358 -19.00 2.20 0.55
C PRO A 358 -19.25 1.88 -0.93
N GLU A 359 -18.43 2.41 -1.85
CA GLU A 359 -18.52 2.14 -3.29
C GLU A 359 -18.19 0.67 -3.61
N ILE A 360 -17.23 0.08 -2.89
CA ILE A 360 -16.86 -1.33 -3.05
C ILE A 360 -17.95 -2.25 -2.48
N GLN A 361 -18.53 -1.90 -1.34
CA GLN A 361 -19.63 -2.66 -0.71
C GLN A 361 -20.91 -2.60 -1.55
N ALA A 362 -21.21 -1.46 -2.17
CA ALA A 362 -22.39 -1.28 -3.02
C ALA A 362 -22.46 -2.23 -4.22
N ARG A 363 -21.34 -2.85 -4.62
CA ARG A 363 -21.29 -3.82 -5.73
C ARG A 363 -21.88 -5.20 -5.39
N SER A 364 -22.21 -5.48 -4.12
CA SER A 364 -22.84 -6.73 -3.66
C SER A 364 -22.15 -7.99 -4.21
N TRP A 365 -20.88 -8.17 -3.85
CA TRP A 365 -20.03 -9.27 -4.35
C TRP A 365 -20.56 -10.65 -3.96
N VAL A 366 -20.50 -11.59 -4.91
CA VAL A 366 -20.83 -13.00 -4.67
C VAL A 366 -19.64 -13.69 -4.00
N ASN A 367 -19.92 -14.34 -2.89
CA ASN A 367 -18.92 -14.96 -2.02
C ASN A 367 -19.13 -16.47 -1.96
N ASN A 368 -18.03 -17.21 -2.01
CA ASN A 368 -18.05 -18.67 -1.93
C ASN A 368 -17.59 -19.12 -0.54
N TYR A 369 -18.40 -19.94 0.11
CA TYR A 369 -18.15 -20.52 1.42
C TYR A 369 -18.07 -22.03 1.34
N ARG A 370 -17.31 -22.60 2.26
CA ARG A 370 -17.26 -24.00 2.64
C ARG A 370 -17.68 -24.08 4.10
N LEU A 371 -18.86 -24.63 4.35
CA LEU A 371 -19.38 -24.86 5.69
C LEU A 371 -19.08 -26.30 6.07
N GLU A 372 -18.43 -26.52 7.21
CA GLU A 372 -18.24 -27.86 7.76
C GLU A 372 -19.03 -27.97 9.06
N GLY A 373 -19.77 -29.05 9.21
CA GLY A 373 -20.65 -29.25 10.36
C GLY A 373 -20.77 -30.70 10.77
N ILE A 374 -21.37 -30.90 11.95
CA ILE A 374 -21.61 -32.22 12.54
C ILE A 374 -23.13 -32.41 12.71
N PHE A 375 -23.63 -33.57 12.27
CA PHE A 375 -25.00 -33.99 12.53
C PHE A 375 -25.19 -34.41 14.01
N GLY A 376 -26.40 -34.25 14.54
CA GLY A 376 -26.79 -34.73 15.87
C GLY A 376 -26.24 -33.92 17.05
N ARG A 377 -25.60 -32.76 16.80
CA ARG A 377 -25.02 -31.88 17.83
C ARG A 377 -25.58 -30.46 17.66
N GLU A 378 -26.06 -29.88 18.76
CA GLU A 378 -26.45 -28.47 18.86
C GLU A 378 -25.74 -27.80 20.04
N THR A 379 -25.17 -26.62 19.82
CA THR A 379 -24.53 -25.79 20.84
C THR A 379 -25.30 -24.49 21.05
N ASN A 380 -25.19 -23.96 22.27
CA ASN A 380 -25.78 -22.67 22.61
C ASN A 380 -25.17 -21.57 21.72
N LYS A 381 -26.03 -20.87 20.96
CA LYS A 381 -25.68 -19.86 19.96
C LYS A 381 -24.90 -20.39 18.74
N HIS A 382 -24.95 -21.69 18.45
CA HIS A 382 -24.24 -22.33 17.33
C HIS A 382 -22.72 -22.01 17.30
N THR A 383 -22.13 -21.85 18.48
CA THR A 383 -20.69 -21.58 18.62
C THR A 383 -19.94 -22.88 18.89
N ILE A 384 -18.78 -23.06 18.26
CA ILE A 384 -17.93 -24.27 18.39
C ILE A 384 -17.64 -24.63 19.85
N LYS A 385 -17.31 -23.60 20.66
CA LYS A 385 -16.98 -23.70 22.08
C LYS A 385 -18.21 -23.54 22.99
N GLY A 386 -19.40 -23.40 22.40
CA GLY A 386 -20.65 -23.25 23.12
C GLY A 386 -21.01 -24.52 23.90
N ARG A 387 -21.76 -24.34 24.99
CA ARG A 387 -22.32 -25.47 25.74
C ARG A 387 -23.27 -26.26 24.83
N VAL A 388 -23.06 -27.55 24.68
CA VAL A 388 -23.97 -28.45 23.92
C VAL A 388 -25.34 -28.43 24.60
N THR A 389 -26.37 -28.01 23.87
CA THR A 389 -27.75 -27.93 24.32
C THR A 389 -28.48 -29.23 24.01
N LEU A 390 -28.28 -29.78 22.81
CA LEU A 390 -28.92 -31.00 22.34
C LEU A 390 -27.88 -31.94 21.72
N ARG A 391 -28.01 -33.22 22.04
CA ARG A 391 -27.23 -34.32 21.45
C ARG A 391 -28.21 -35.43 21.08
N ALA A 392 -28.32 -35.73 19.80
CA ALA A 392 -29.19 -36.79 19.30
C ALA A 392 -28.34 -37.90 18.67
N ASP A 393 -28.68 -39.15 18.98
CA ASP A 393 -28.09 -40.29 18.29
C ASP A 393 -28.62 -40.33 16.85
N TYR A 394 -27.70 -40.55 15.90
CA TYR A 394 -27.96 -40.54 14.44
C TYR A 394 -29.12 -41.45 14.01
N GLY A 395 -29.46 -42.44 14.85
CA GLY A 395 -30.59 -43.36 14.68
C GLY A 395 -31.96 -42.80 15.08
N VAL A 396 -32.15 -41.50 15.32
CA VAL A 396 -33.45 -40.95 15.73
C VAL A 396 -33.93 -39.82 14.80
N LEU A 397 -33.14 -39.45 13.78
CA LEU A 397 -33.48 -38.40 12.82
C LEU A 397 -34.52 -38.91 11.79
N ASN A 398 -35.80 -38.81 12.14
CA ASN A 398 -36.91 -39.21 11.26
C ASN A 398 -37.21 -38.16 10.18
N PHE A 399 -37.28 -38.60 8.91
CA PHE A 399 -37.53 -37.74 7.74
C PHE A 399 -38.98 -37.77 7.21
N LEU A 400 -39.95 -38.37 7.92
CA LEU A 400 -41.28 -38.59 7.35
C LEU A 400 -42.39 -38.30 8.36
N ARG A 401 -43.11 -37.20 8.13
CA ARG A 401 -44.58 -37.03 8.19
C ARG A 401 -44.92 -35.54 8.07
N VAL A 402 -45.02 -35.04 6.84
CA VAL A 402 -45.62 -33.71 6.56
C VAL A 402 -46.74 -33.80 5.52
N TYR A 403 -46.71 -34.81 4.64
CA TYR A 403 -47.71 -34.94 3.57
C TYR A 403 -49.11 -35.35 4.08
N ASP A 404 -49.23 -36.17 5.13
CA ASP A 404 -50.56 -36.58 5.63
C ASP A 404 -51.26 -35.48 6.45
N TYR A 405 -50.51 -34.56 7.07
CA TYR A 405 -51.12 -33.50 7.88
C TYR A 405 -51.59 -32.32 7.05
N PHE A 406 -50.99 -32.06 5.88
CA PHE A 406 -51.37 -30.91 5.05
C PHE A 406 -52.72 -31.11 4.34
N GLU A 407 -53.02 -32.33 3.85
CA GLU A 407 -54.35 -32.63 3.28
C GLU A 407 -55.46 -32.65 4.35
N ILE A 408 -55.17 -33.17 5.55
CA ILE A 408 -56.15 -33.19 6.64
C ILE A 408 -56.43 -31.76 7.14
N PHE A 409 -55.41 -30.89 7.21
CA PHE A 409 -55.60 -29.50 7.62
C PHE A 409 -56.27 -28.63 6.54
N PHE A 410 -55.98 -28.86 5.26
CA PHE A 410 -56.63 -28.13 4.17
C PHE A 410 -58.11 -28.50 4.04
N ASN A 411 -58.47 -29.78 4.21
CA ASN A 411 -59.87 -30.22 4.24
C ASN A 411 -60.60 -29.78 5.53
N ALA A 412 -59.93 -29.77 6.69
CA ALA A 412 -60.52 -29.29 7.95
C ALA A 412 -60.74 -27.75 7.99
N PHE A 413 -59.90 -26.98 7.27
CA PHE A 413 -60.08 -25.53 7.12
C PHE A 413 -61.28 -25.17 6.23
N CYS A 414 -61.69 -26.08 5.33
CA CYS A 414 -62.86 -25.92 4.46
C CYS A 414 -64.19 -26.35 5.10
N GLU A 415 -64.21 -27.22 6.13
CA GLU A 415 -65.45 -27.84 6.64
C GLU A 415 -65.87 -27.44 8.08
N GLY A 416 -65.17 -26.53 8.74
CA GLY A 416 -65.72 -25.77 9.87
C GLY A 416 -66.32 -26.58 11.05
N SER A 417 -65.65 -27.65 11.51
CA SER A 417 -66.07 -28.38 12.72
C SER A 417 -64.88 -28.88 13.54
N TRP A 418 -64.79 -28.46 14.80
CA TRP A 418 -63.74 -28.87 15.74
C TRP A 418 -64.35 -29.66 16.91
N ALA A 419 -64.24 -30.99 16.88
CA ALA A 419 -64.39 -31.82 18.07
C ALA A 419 -63.71 -33.18 17.89
N TYR A 420 -62.42 -33.28 18.22
CA TYR A 420 -61.84 -34.56 18.62
C TYR A 420 -60.74 -34.35 19.67
N THR A 421 -60.98 -34.87 20.87
CA THR A 421 -59.99 -35.11 21.92
C THR A 421 -59.23 -36.39 21.59
N MET A 422 -57.90 -36.34 21.51
CA MET A 422 -57.06 -37.55 21.49
C MET A 422 -56.31 -37.71 22.82
N ASN A 423 -56.60 -38.83 23.48
CA ASN A 423 -56.00 -39.29 24.72
C ASN A 423 -54.49 -39.58 24.56
N SER A 424 -53.72 -39.14 25.54
CA SER A 424 -52.29 -39.40 25.67
C SER A 424 -52.02 -40.77 26.29
N SER A 425 -51.98 -41.84 25.49
CA SER A 425 -51.42 -43.12 25.93
C SER A 425 -51.17 -44.11 24.77
N THR A 426 -50.03 -43.99 24.09
CA THR A 426 -49.36 -45.18 23.53
C THR A 426 -47.84 -45.05 23.66
N PRO A 427 -47.14 -46.03 24.26
CA PRO A 427 -45.69 -46.04 24.31
C PRO A 427 -45.13 -46.59 23.00
N TYR A 428 -44.40 -45.77 22.24
CA TYR A 428 -43.69 -46.26 21.05
C TYR A 428 -42.38 -46.92 21.47
N ASN A 429 -42.46 -48.22 21.71
CA ASN A 429 -41.33 -49.13 21.78
C ASN A 429 -41.06 -49.67 20.37
N THR A 430 -39.96 -49.26 19.73
CA THR A 430 -39.32 -50.08 18.68
C THR A 430 -37.84 -49.72 18.56
N LYS A 431 -36.98 -50.62 19.07
CA LYS A 431 -35.61 -50.77 18.61
C LYS A 431 -35.64 -51.22 17.15
N ARG A 432 -35.56 -50.30 16.20
CA ARG A 432 -35.07 -50.55 14.84
C ARG A 432 -33.76 -49.80 14.71
N ASN A 433 -32.71 -50.48 14.25
CA ASN A 433 -31.41 -49.86 13.95
C ASN A 433 -31.63 -48.85 12.81
N LEU A 434 -31.64 -47.55 13.14
CA LEU A 434 -32.07 -46.45 12.28
C LEU A 434 -30.89 -45.71 11.64
N SER A 435 -29.78 -46.39 11.32
CA SER A 435 -28.64 -45.78 10.61
C SER A 435 -28.91 -45.46 9.12
N ASP A 436 -30.10 -45.78 8.61
CA ASP A 436 -30.46 -45.68 7.18
C ASP A 436 -31.14 -44.36 6.76
N HIS A 437 -31.36 -43.42 7.68
CA HIS A 437 -32.21 -42.25 7.41
C HIS A 437 -31.47 -41.01 6.85
N VAL A 438 -30.17 -40.90 7.11
CA VAL A 438 -29.34 -39.78 6.67
C VAL A 438 -28.47 -40.21 5.50
N THR A 439 -28.91 -39.87 4.28
CA THR A 439 -28.17 -40.19 3.05
C THR A 439 -27.80 -38.92 2.30
N ARG A 440 -26.68 -38.96 1.56
CA ARG A 440 -26.23 -37.86 0.69
C ARG A 440 -27.34 -37.37 -0.25
N HIS A 441 -28.14 -38.30 -0.78
CA HIS A 441 -29.25 -38.01 -1.68
C HIS A 441 -30.35 -37.15 -1.00
N ARG A 442 -30.70 -37.47 0.25
CA ARG A 442 -31.71 -36.69 1.01
C ARG A 442 -31.21 -35.29 1.35
N LEU A 443 -29.92 -35.17 1.70
CA LEU A 443 -29.29 -33.87 1.93
C LEU A 443 -29.31 -33.01 0.66
N GLN A 444 -28.96 -33.58 -0.50
CA GLN A 444 -29.05 -32.87 -1.79
C GLN A 444 -30.47 -32.41 -2.10
N LYS A 445 -31.49 -33.23 -1.83
CA LYS A 445 -32.91 -32.87 -2.03
C LYS A 445 -33.34 -31.71 -1.13
N LEU A 446 -32.87 -31.68 0.12
CA LEU A 446 -33.12 -30.57 1.05
C LEU A 446 -32.47 -29.28 0.53
N LEU A 447 -31.20 -29.34 0.13
CA LEU A 447 -30.47 -28.18 -0.40
C LEU A 447 -31.11 -27.63 -1.68
N ALA A 448 -31.59 -28.49 -2.58
CA ALA A 448 -32.32 -28.07 -3.77
C ALA A 448 -33.61 -27.30 -3.42
N ARG A 449 -34.32 -27.70 -2.35
CA ARG A 449 -35.49 -26.96 -1.85
C ARG A 449 -35.10 -25.59 -1.31
N VAL A 450 -34.04 -25.53 -0.50
CA VAL A 450 -33.51 -24.27 0.05
C VAL A 450 -33.08 -23.31 -1.08
N GLN A 451 -32.35 -23.80 -2.08
CA GLN A 451 -31.98 -23.01 -3.26
C GLN A 451 -33.21 -22.48 -4.01
N SER A 452 -34.26 -23.29 -4.17
CA SER A 452 -35.49 -22.85 -4.83
C SER A 452 -36.23 -21.74 -4.07
N GLU A 453 -36.16 -21.72 -2.74
CA GLU A 453 -36.75 -20.66 -1.91
C GLU A 453 -35.96 -19.35 -2.07
N TYR A 454 -34.62 -19.40 -1.95
CA TYR A 454 -33.78 -18.22 -2.13
C TYR A 454 -33.80 -17.69 -3.57
N ARG A 455 -33.96 -18.54 -4.58
CA ARG A 455 -34.16 -18.10 -5.96
C ARG A 455 -35.40 -17.22 -6.10
N LYS A 456 -36.50 -17.53 -5.42
CA LYS A 456 -37.70 -16.68 -5.40
C LYS A 456 -37.44 -15.36 -4.67
N MET A 457 -36.72 -15.42 -3.54
CA MET A 457 -36.34 -14.23 -2.78
C MET A 457 -35.40 -13.31 -3.58
N ALA A 458 -34.54 -13.87 -4.45
CA ALA A 458 -33.64 -13.10 -5.31
C ALA A 458 -34.39 -12.15 -6.25
N PHE A 459 -35.49 -12.61 -6.86
CA PHE A 459 -36.34 -11.75 -7.70
C PHE A 459 -37.05 -10.66 -6.89
N GLN A 460 -37.49 -10.99 -5.67
CA GLN A 460 -38.12 -10.01 -4.79
C GLN A 460 -37.13 -8.93 -4.32
N ALA A 461 -35.90 -9.32 -4.00
CA ALA A 461 -34.83 -8.42 -3.54
C ALA A 461 -34.18 -7.59 -4.66
N ALA A 462 -34.46 -7.93 -5.92
CA ALA A 462 -34.07 -7.14 -7.09
C ALA A 462 -35.08 -6.03 -7.42
N GLU A 463 -36.17 -5.89 -6.65
CA GLU A 463 -37.24 -4.90 -6.84
C GLU A 463 -37.91 -4.96 -8.23
N VAL A 464 -37.81 -6.10 -8.91
CA VAL A 464 -38.44 -6.32 -10.22
C VAL A 464 -39.73 -7.12 -10.03
N ASP A 465 -40.83 -6.61 -10.57
CA ASP A 465 -42.09 -7.35 -10.57
C ASP A 465 -41.95 -8.64 -11.40
N LEU A 466 -42.29 -9.80 -10.80
CA LEU A 466 -42.17 -11.12 -11.45
C LEU A 466 -43.03 -11.22 -12.73
N GLN A 467 -44.07 -10.40 -12.86
CA GLN A 467 -44.94 -10.39 -14.04
C GLN A 467 -44.45 -9.44 -15.15
N SER A 468 -43.36 -8.69 -14.93
CA SER A 468 -42.84 -7.71 -15.88
C SER A 468 -41.91 -8.33 -16.93
N GLU A 469 -41.81 -7.67 -18.09
CA GLU A 469 -40.85 -8.02 -19.16
C GLU A 469 -39.39 -7.91 -18.68
N ALA A 470 -39.10 -6.95 -17.80
CA ALA A 470 -37.77 -6.78 -17.20
C ALA A 470 -37.34 -8.00 -16.39
N ALA A 471 -38.23 -8.60 -15.58
CA ALA A 471 -37.93 -9.82 -14.83
C ALA A 471 -37.64 -11.00 -15.76
N PHE A 472 -38.33 -11.08 -16.90
CA PHE A 472 -38.10 -12.10 -17.91
C PHE A 472 -36.74 -11.95 -18.60
N GLU A 473 -36.34 -10.73 -18.97
CA GLU A 473 -35.03 -10.48 -19.55
C GLU A 473 -33.88 -10.82 -18.60
N ILE A 474 -34.00 -10.45 -17.32
CA ILE A 474 -33.00 -10.77 -16.29
C ILE A 474 -32.93 -12.28 -16.08
N ALA A 475 -34.08 -12.97 -15.98
CA ALA A 475 -34.13 -14.43 -15.84
C ALA A 475 -33.52 -15.16 -17.04
N ARG A 476 -33.62 -14.60 -18.26
CA ARG A 476 -32.98 -15.15 -19.47
C ARG A 476 -31.46 -15.05 -19.40
N LYS A 477 -30.93 -13.94 -18.84
CA LYS A 477 -29.49 -13.73 -18.66
C LYS A 477 -28.91 -14.56 -17.51
N GLY A 478 -29.65 -14.74 -16.41
CA GLY A 478 -29.19 -15.50 -15.26
C GLY A 478 -29.99 -15.24 -13.96
N LEU A 479 -29.34 -15.44 -12.81
CA LEU A 479 -29.92 -15.13 -11.50
C LEU A 479 -29.78 -13.62 -11.21
N PRO A 480 -30.84 -12.93 -10.77
CA PRO A 480 -30.79 -11.51 -10.48
C PRO A 480 -29.86 -11.20 -9.31
N ARG A 481 -29.09 -10.11 -9.43
CA ARG A 481 -28.32 -9.57 -8.31
C ARG A 481 -29.26 -8.84 -7.34
N ALA A 482 -29.03 -9.02 -6.04
CA ALA A 482 -29.78 -8.28 -5.02
C ALA A 482 -29.41 -6.80 -5.07
N GLN A 483 -30.40 -5.92 -5.32
CA GLN A 483 -30.17 -4.47 -5.31
C GLN A 483 -30.27 -3.90 -3.89
N LEU A 484 -31.09 -4.51 -3.04
CA LEU A 484 -31.24 -4.08 -1.66
C LEU A 484 -29.96 -4.40 -0.85
N ALA A 485 -29.32 -3.36 -0.34
CA ALA A 485 -28.12 -3.48 0.49
C ALA A 485 -28.40 -4.34 1.73
N GLY A 486 -27.60 -5.40 1.93
CA GLY A 486 -27.74 -6.32 3.06
C GLY A 486 -28.79 -7.43 2.88
N ALA A 487 -29.39 -7.57 1.71
CA ALA A 487 -30.24 -8.72 1.42
C ALA A 487 -29.41 -10.02 1.40
N GLN A 488 -29.80 -10.98 2.25
CA GLN A 488 -29.13 -12.28 2.40
C GLN A 488 -29.70 -13.28 1.40
N ILE A 489 -28.92 -13.60 0.35
CA ILE A 489 -29.37 -14.46 -0.75
C ILE A 489 -28.36 -15.57 -1.00
N VAL A 490 -28.84 -16.81 -1.05
CA VAL A 490 -28.06 -17.98 -1.45
C VAL A 490 -28.36 -18.32 -2.90
N TYR A 491 -27.35 -18.23 -3.77
CA TYR A 491 -27.46 -18.54 -5.19
C TYR A 491 -27.26 -20.02 -5.48
N LYS A 492 -26.32 -20.66 -4.78
CA LYS A 492 -25.95 -22.06 -5.01
C LYS A 492 -25.47 -22.72 -3.71
N CYS A 493 -25.77 -24.00 -3.54
CA CYS A 493 -25.43 -24.77 -2.35
C CYS A 493 -25.24 -26.25 -2.68
N ASP A 494 -24.00 -26.73 -2.67
CA ASP A 494 -23.62 -28.08 -3.11
C ASP A 494 -22.96 -28.88 -1.99
N VAL A 495 -23.19 -30.20 -1.95
CA VAL A 495 -22.50 -31.09 -1.00
C VAL A 495 -21.14 -31.50 -1.56
N LYS A 496 -20.05 -31.08 -0.90
CA LYS A 496 -18.67 -31.46 -1.25
C LYS A 496 -18.22 -32.73 -0.58
N HIS A 497 -18.44 -32.81 0.73
CA HIS A 497 -18.04 -33.96 1.54
C HIS A 497 -19.21 -34.43 2.39
N PHE A 498 -19.36 -35.74 2.51
CA PHE A 498 -20.42 -36.36 3.30
C PHE A 498 -19.89 -37.65 3.88
N SER A 499 -19.55 -37.63 5.16
CA SER A 499 -19.07 -38.78 5.92
C SER A 499 -19.66 -38.68 7.33
N LEU A 500 -20.75 -39.39 7.57
CA LEU A 500 -21.42 -39.37 8.88
C LEU A 500 -20.39 -39.53 10.02
N PRO A 501 -20.39 -38.63 11.02
CA PRO A 501 -21.35 -37.55 11.28
C PRO A 501 -21.04 -36.19 10.65
N PHE A 502 -19.93 -36.07 9.94
CA PHE A 502 -19.42 -34.84 9.35
C PHE A 502 -19.99 -34.60 7.95
N PHE A 503 -20.18 -33.33 7.61
CA PHE A 503 -20.51 -32.92 6.26
C PHE A 503 -19.81 -31.61 5.91
N ALA A 504 -19.58 -31.39 4.61
CA ALA A 504 -19.09 -30.13 4.09
C ALA A 504 -19.95 -29.66 2.91
N LEU A 505 -20.44 -28.43 2.98
CA LEU A 505 -21.25 -27.76 1.96
C LEU A 505 -20.45 -26.64 1.31
N GLN A 506 -20.56 -26.48 0.00
CA GLN A 506 -20.13 -25.28 -0.70
C GLN A 506 -21.34 -24.37 -0.91
N VAL A 507 -21.33 -23.16 -0.38
CA VAL A 507 -22.43 -22.18 -0.47
C VAL A 507 -21.94 -20.94 -1.22
N GLN A 508 -22.72 -20.49 -2.21
CA GLN A 508 -22.50 -19.22 -2.89
C GLN A 508 -23.60 -18.26 -2.46
N CYS A 509 -23.23 -17.13 -1.87
CA CYS A 509 -24.18 -16.17 -1.31
C CYS A 509 -23.70 -14.73 -1.43
N VAL A 510 -24.64 -13.80 -1.22
CA VAL A 510 -24.43 -12.35 -1.16
C VAL A 510 -25.11 -11.80 0.11
N GLY A 511 -24.54 -10.74 0.67
CA GLY A 511 -25.11 -10.00 1.81
C GLY A 511 -25.11 -10.80 3.11
N GLU A 512 -24.27 -11.83 3.18
CA GLU A 512 -24.27 -12.82 4.24
C GLU A 512 -23.70 -12.31 5.56
N THR A 513 -24.20 -12.88 6.66
CA THR A 513 -23.62 -12.72 8.00
C THR A 513 -23.19 -14.09 8.53
N ASP A 514 -22.18 -14.13 9.40
CA ASP A 514 -21.73 -15.39 9.99
C ASP A 514 -22.85 -16.08 10.79
N ALA A 515 -23.72 -15.28 11.45
CA ALA A 515 -24.94 -15.77 12.08
C ALA A 515 -25.89 -16.43 11.07
N PHE A 516 -26.12 -15.79 9.92
CA PHE A 516 -26.94 -16.36 8.85
C PHE A 516 -26.37 -17.67 8.30
N LEU A 517 -25.05 -17.77 8.12
CA LEU A 517 -24.40 -18.99 7.64
C LEU A 517 -24.43 -20.12 8.67
N SER A 518 -24.33 -19.78 9.95
CA SER A 518 -24.47 -20.73 11.07
C SER A 518 -25.89 -21.26 11.20
N GLU A 519 -26.88 -20.38 10.98
CA GLU A 519 -28.31 -20.68 11.07
C GLU A 519 -28.90 -21.12 9.71
N LEU A 520 -28.08 -21.23 8.66
CA LEU A 520 -28.53 -21.45 7.29
C LEU A 520 -29.46 -22.66 7.30
N ARG A 521 -30.76 -22.38 7.11
CA ARG A 521 -31.93 -23.17 7.57
C ARG A 521 -31.93 -24.64 7.15
N LEU A 522 -31.03 -25.44 7.71
CA LEU A 522 -31.14 -26.90 7.75
C LEU A 522 -32.12 -27.31 8.86
N ASN A 523 -32.36 -26.41 9.82
CA ASN A 523 -33.39 -26.50 10.85
C ASN A 523 -34.63 -25.70 10.43
N GLN A 524 -35.72 -26.36 10.02
CA GLN A 524 -37.01 -25.68 9.89
C GLN A 524 -37.61 -25.45 11.29
N ARG A 525 -37.92 -24.18 11.58
CA ARG A 525 -38.52 -23.69 12.83
C ARG A 525 -39.90 -24.30 13.06
N ILE A 526 -40.14 -24.71 14.30
CA ILE A 526 -41.43 -25.24 14.81
C ILE A 526 -42.53 -24.22 14.55
N TRP A 527 -43.61 -24.64 13.87
CA TRP A 527 -44.88 -23.92 13.96
C TRP A 527 -45.53 -24.27 15.29
N HIS A 528 -45.67 -23.27 16.17
CA HIS A 528 -46.50 -23.39 17.36
C HIS A 528 -47.91 -22.95 17.02
N VAL A 529 -48.86 -23.88 17.08
CA VAL A 529 -50.29 -23.55 17.22
C VAL A 529 -50.66 -24.00 18.64
N ASN A 530 -51.12 -23.07 19.47
CA ASN A 530 -51.57 -23.34 20.85
C ASN A 530 -50.57 -24.12 21.73
N ASN A 531 -49.29 -23.70 21.76
CA ASN A 531 -48.25 -24.31 22.60
C ASN A 531 -47.97 -25.81 22.38
N VAL A 532 -48.47 -26.42 21.29
CA VAL A 532 -48.13 -27.79 20.92
C VAL A 532 -47.15 -27.76 19.73
N PRO A 533 -45.94 -28.35 19.86
CA PRO A 533 -45.02 -28.46 18.72
C PRO A 533 -45.53 -29.53 17.75
N MET A 534 -45.98 -29.12 16.55
CA MET A 534 -46.21 -30.07 15.45
C MET A 534 -44.87 -30.47 14.84
N CYS A 535 -44.65 -31.78 14.66
CA CYS A 535 -43.39 -32.39 14.25
C CYS A 535 -42.72 -31.65 13.08
N SER A 536 -41.58 -31.00 13.35
CA SER A 536 -40.62 -30.59 12.32
C SER A 536 -39.56 -31.68 12.18
N ILE A 537 -39.13 -31.91 10.93
CA ILE A 537 -37.99 -32.79 10.62
C ILE A 537 -36.73 -32.02 11.03
N TYR A 538 -36.12 -32.41 12.14
CA TYR A 538 -34.85 -31.83 12.58
C TYR A 538 -33.70 -32.55 11.91
N TRP A 539 -32.81 -31.77 11.28
CA TRP A 539 -31.42 -32.16 11.13
C TRP A 539 -30.67 -31.33 12.13
N ILE A 540 -30.54 -31.82 13.36
CA ILE A 540 -29.73 -31.13 14.36
C ILE A 540 -28.32 -31.02 13.78
N THR A 541 -27.96 -29.84 13.27
CA THR A 541 -26.66 -29.59 12.64
C THR A 541 -26.08 -28.33 13.25
N ASP A 542 -24.92 -28.46 13.88
CA ASP A 542 -24.05 -27.32 14.13
C ASP A 542 -23.05 -27.21 13.00
N VAL A 543 -23.00 -26.03 12.37
CA VAL A 543 -21.89 -25.64 11.53
C VAL A 543 -20.73 -25.28 12.46
N GLU A 544 -19.67 -26.07 12.42
CA GLU A 544 -18.48 -25.84 13.25
C GLU A 544 -17.49 -24.92 12.54
N ILE A 545 -17.33 -25.04 11.23
CA ILE A 545 -16.31 -24.26 10.50
C ILE A 545 -16.97 -23.54 9.34
N ILE A 546 -16.86 -22.22 9.36
CA ILE A 546 -17.27 -21.34 8.25
C ILE A 546 -16.01 -20.89 7.53
N PHE A 547 -15.72 -21.50 6.38
CA PHE A 547 -14.58 -21.17 5.53
C PHE A 547 -14.98 -20.41 4.29
N ARG A 548 -14.65 -19.12 4.25
CA ARG A 548 -14.80 -18.34 3.01
C ARG A 548 -13.60 -18.61 2.10
N SER A 549 -13.91 -18.99 0.86
CA SER A 549 -12.94 -19.35 -0.18
C SER A 549 -12.69 -18.20 -1.17
N THR A 550 -13.72 -17.38 -1.46
CA THR A 550 -13.58 -16.24 -2.37
C THR A 550 -14.40 -15.07 -1.89
N PHE A 551 -13.92 -13.86 -2.19
CA PHE A 551 -14.70 -12.63 -2.07
C PHE A 551 -14.66 -11.87 -3.38
N GLY A 552 -15.77 -11.85 -4.11
CA GLY A 552 -15.80 -11.29 -5.46
C GLY A 552 -14.62 -11.81 -6.30
N PRO A 553 -13.70 -10.94 -6.77
CA PRO A 553 -12.55 -11.34 -7.59
C PRO A 553 -11.32 -11.81 -6.78
N PHE A 554 -11.36 -11.77 -5.45
CA PHE A 554 -10.24 -12.12 -4.60
C PHE A 554 -10.35 -13.58 -4.12
N HIS A 555 -9.30 -14.36 -4.41
CA HIS A 555 -9.17 -15.77 -4.07
C HIS A 555 -8.21 -16.00 -2.90
N VAL A 556 -8.20 -17.24 -2.38
CA VAL A 556 -7.27 -17.67 -1.32
C VAL A 556 -5.82 -17.47 -1.71
N ASP A 557 -5.47 -17.71 -2.97
CA ASP A 557 -4.09 -17.64 -3.47
C ASP A 557 -3.53 -16.21 -3.47
N HIS A 558 -4.39 -15.19 -3.38
CA HIS A 558 -4.00 -13.79 -3.31
C HIS A 558 -3.76 -13.31 -1.87
N ALA A 559 -4.05 -14.11 -0.85
CA ALA A 559 -4.04 -13.67 0.55
C ALA A 559 -2.67 -13.79 1.22
N LEU A 560 -2.26 -12.74 1.96
CA LEU A 560 -1.06 -12.78 2.80
C LEU A 560 -1.32 -13.55 4.10
N LEU A 561 -0.46 -14.53 4.40
CA LEU A 561 -0.49 -15.25 5.67
C LEU A 561 0.11 -14.41 6.81
N GLU A 562 -0.25 -14.71 8.07
CA GLU A 562 0.25 -13.98 9.26
C GLU A 562 1.79 -13.86 9.29
N LYS A 563 2.50 -14.93 8.93
CA LYS A 563 3.97 -14.94 8.86
C LYS A 563 4.56 -14.11 7.72
N GLN A 564 3.77 -13.86 6.68
CA GLN A 564 4.17 -13.11 5.49
C GLN A 564 3.84 -11.62 5.60
N ILE A 565 3.23 -11.18 6.71
CA ILE A 565 2.95 -9.77 6.97
C ILE A 565 4.30 -9.05 7.22
N SER A 566 4.82 -8.47 6.15
CA SER A 566 5.95 -7.55 6.15
C SER A 566 5.59 -6.34 5.30
N LEU A 567 6.19 -5.18 5.55
CA LEU A 567 5.91 -3.96 4.79
C LEU A 567 6.02 -4.17 3.27
N GLN A 568 7.01 -4.96 2.83
CA GLN A 568 7.20 -5.25 1.42
C GLN A 568 6.10 -6.12 0.82
N ASN A 569 5.73 -7.20 1.52
CA ASN A 569 4.69 -8.10 1.04
C ASN A 569 3.33 -7.41 1.01
N ILE A 570 3.08 -6.51 1.96
CA ILE A 570 1.90 -5.64 1.98
C ILE A 570 1.84 -4.78 0.71
N ILE A 571 2.93 -4.08 0.36
CA ILE A 571 2.99 -3.24 -0.83
C ILE A 571 2.79 -4.06 -2.13
N ARG A 572 3.44 -5.22 -2.24
CA ARG A 572 3.27 -6.13 -3.38
C ARG A 572 1.82 -6.60 -3.50
N ASN A 573 1.20 -6.92 -2.38
CA ASN A 573 -0.19 -7.38 -2.37
C ASN A 573 -1.17 -6.26 -2.76
N ILE A 574 -0.91 -5.02 -2.34
CA ILE A 574 -1.68 -3.85 -2.79
C ILE A 574 -1.63 -3.70 -4.30
N GLU A 575 -0.44 -3.83 -4.90
CA GLU A 575 -0.29 -3.75 -6.36
C GLU A 575 -1.00 -4.89 -7.10
N LEU A 576 -0.99 -6.08 -6.52
CA LEU A 576 -1.75 -7.23 -7.02
C LEU A 576 -3.26 -6.93 -6.98
N CYS A 577 -3.77 -6.42 -5.84
CA CYS A 577 -5.18 -6.08 -5.69
C CYS A 577 -5.62 -4.96 -6.65
N ARG A 578 -4.77 -3.94 -6.87
CA ARG A 578 -5.04 -2.90 -7.88
C ARG A 578 -5.13 -3.46 -9.29
N ARG A 579 -4.29 -4.45 -9.64
CA ARG A 579 -4.33 -5.13 -10.94
C ARG A 579 -5.63 -5.92 -11.12
N ILE A 580 -6.02 -6.69 -10.10
CA ILE A 580 -7.29 -7.44 -10.11
C ILE A 580 -8.47 -6.49 -10.33
N MET A 581 -8.53 -5.39 -9.56
CA MET A 581 -9.62 -4.42 -9.68
C MET A 581 -9.68 -3.73 -11.05
N LYS A 582 -8.54 -3.56 -11.72
CA LYS A 582 -8.48 -2.96 -13.07
C LYS A 582 -8.89 -3.93 -14.18
N ASN A 583 -8.65 -5.23 -13.98
CA ASN A 583 -8.90 -6.28 -14.97
C ASN A 583 -10.29 -6.93 -14.81
N LEU A 584 -11.11 -6.43 -13.89
CA LEU A 584 -12.51 -6.86 -13.75
C LEU A 584 -13.28 -6.59 -15.05
N PRO A 585 -14.04 -7.57 -15.57
CA PRO A 585 -15.04 -7.32 -16.61
C PRO A 585 -16.00 -6.21 -16.16
N GLU A 586 -16.55 -5.44 -17.09
CA GLU A 586 -17.73 -4.63 -16.79
C GLU A 586 -18.88 -5.60 -16.46
N ASP A 587 -19.10 -5.83 -15.17
CA ASP A 587 -20.20 -6.68 -14.68
C ASP A 587 -21.54 -6.07 -15.11
N ASP A 588 -22.43 -6.87 -15.70
CA ASP A 588 -23.83 -6.51 -15.93
C ASP A 588 -24.48 -6.28 -14.54
N PRO A 589 -24.94 -5.06 -14.20
CA PRO A 589 -25.36 -4.70 -12.83
C PRO A 589 -26.51 -5.56 -12.31
N ASP A 590 -27.28 -6.17 -13.22
CA ASP A 590 -28.53 -6.86 -12.92
C ASP A 590 -28.37 -8.36 -12.68
N VAL A 591 -27.25 -8.98 -13.10
CA VAL A 591 -27.11 -10.43 -13.15
C VAL A 591 -25.87 -10.91 -12.40
N VAL A 592 -26.00 -12.03 -11.70
CA VAL A 592 -24.86 -12.76 -11.12
C VAL A 592 -24.21 -13.62 -12.20
N THR A 593 -23.02 -13.23 -12.65
CA THR A 593 -22.13 -14.08 -13.43
C THR A 593 -21.53 -15.15 -12.52
N GLU A 594 -21.74 -16.44 -12.84
CA GLU A 594 -20.99 -17.52 -12.18
C GLU A 594 -19.50 -17.27 -12.45
N GLY A 595 -18.74 -16.95 -11.40
CA GLY A 595 -17.32 -16.61 -11.51
C GLY A 595 -16.48 -17.80 -11.98
N THR A 596 -16.48 -18.12 -13.27
CA THR A 596 -15.36 -18.80 -13.92
C THR A 596 -14.27 -17.77 -14.14
N SER A 597 -13.48 -17.50 -13.11
CA SER A 597 -12.21 -16.81 -13.33
C SER A 597 -11.17 -17.84 -13.76
N GLN A 598 -10.97 -18.00 -15.06
CA GLN A 598 -9.70 -18.47 -15.61
C GLN A 598 -8.67 -17.36 -15.34
N TYR A 599 -8.05 -17.34 -14.17
CA TYR A 599 -6.80 -16.60 -13.99
C TYR A 599 -5.67 -17.61 -14.10
N GLU A 600 -5.04 -17.62 -15.28
CA GLU A 600 -3.83 -18.37 -15.54
C GLU A 600 -2.73 -17.95 -14.55
N GLU A 601 -2.00 -18.95 -14.06
CA GLU A 601 -0.80 -18.85 -13.24
C GLU A 601 0.30 -18.08 -14.00
N GLY A 602 0.23 -16.75 -13.95
CA GLY A 602 1.30 -15.86 -14.41
C GLY A 602 1.98 -15.18 -13.21
N ARG A 603 2.91 -15.87 -12.54
CA ARG A 603 3.82 -15.22 -11.59
C ARG A 603 4.85 -14.38 -12.36
N ASP A 604 4.49 -13.15 -12.71
CA ASP A 604 5.48 -12.16 -13.10
C ASP A 604 5.92 -11.35 -11.87
N VAL A 605 7.14 -11.66 -11.45
CA VAL A 605 7.94 -10.94 -10.46
C VAL A 605 8.11 -9.50 -10.94
N VAL A 606 7.59 -8.53 -10.18
CA VAL A 606 7.95 -7.13 -10.37
C VAL A 606 9.22 -6.85 -9.57
N ASP A 607 10.33 -6.83 -10.30
CA ASP A 607 11.63 -6.31 -9.88
C ASP A 607 11.55 -4.82 -9.49
N GLY A 608 12.31 -4.42 -8.46
CA GLY A 608 12.51 -3.00 -8.14
C GLY A 608 12.68 -2.61 -6.67
N LEU A 609 12.73 -3.56 -5.73
CA LEU A 609 12.84 -3.27 -4.29
C LEU A 609 13.95 -4.01 -3.53
N ASP A 610 14.90 -4.68 -4.20
CA ASP A 610 16.12 -5.32 -3.61
C ASP A 610 15.94 -5.83 -2.18
N LEU A 611 15.01 -6.76 -1.97
CA LEU A 611 14.80 -7.42 -0.69
C LEU A 611 14.87 -8.93 -0.95
N GLN A 612 15.69 -9.59 -0.15
CA GLN A 612 16.07 -10.98 -0.32
C GLN A 612 14.84 -11.91 -0.25
N VAL A 613 14.88 -12.92 -1.12
CA VAL A 613 13.87 -13.97 -1.19
C VAL A 613 14.06 -14.87 0.03
N ASP A 614 13.24 -14.68 1.06
CA ASP A 614 13.03 -15.77 2.01
C ASP A 614 12.25 -16.88 1.32
N GLN A 615 12.76 -18.10 1.50
CA GLN A 615 12.48 -19.32 0.76
C GLN A 615 11.00 -19.56 0.43
N GLU A 616 10.76 -20.07 -0.79
CA GLU A 616 9.50 -20.65 -1.22
C GLU A 616 8.94 -21.62 -0.17
N TYR A 617 7.89 -21.19 0.53
CA TYR A 617 7.02 -22.06 1.29
C TYR A 617 5.77 -22.33 0.48
N ASP A 618 5.73 -23.53 -0.08
CA ASP A 618 4.58 -24.16 -0.73
C ASP A 618 3.39 -24.22 0.25
N ALA A 619 2.38 -23.37 0.02
CA ALA A 619 1.32 -23.08 0.99
C ALA A 619 0.22 -24.16 1.09
N MET A 620 0.37 -25.31 0.40
CA MET A 620 -0.66 -26.35 0.33
C MET A 620 -0.28 -27.72 0.89
N LYS A 621 0.74 -27.84 1.74
CA LYS A 621 0.89 -29.05 2.56
C LYS A 621 0.16 -28.91 3.90
N PRO A 622 -1.02 -29.54 4.10
CA PRO A 622 -1.58 -29.67 5.44
C PRO A 622 -0.55 -30.33 6.36
N VAL A 623 -0.36 -29.76 7.55
CA VAL A 623 0.38 -30.39 8.65
C VAL A 623 -0.48 -31.55 9.14
N TRP A 624 -0.44 -32.68 8.44
CA TRP A 624 -0.83 -33.94 9.04
C TRP A 624 0.09 -34.17 10.23
N SER A 625 -0.48 -34.49 11.39
CA SER A 625 0.31 -35.13 12.44
C SER A 625 0.85 -36.43 11.85
N ARG A 626 2.18 -36.53 11.71
CA ARG A 626 2.86 -37.83 11.60
C ARG A 626 2.39 -38.65 12.80
N ASN A 627 1.57 -39.67 12.54
CA ASN A 627 1.39 -40.91 13.29
C ASN A 627 -0.07 -41.37 13.25
N TYR A 628 -0.41 -42.13 12.21
CA TYR A 628 -1.27 -43.31 12.31
C TYR A 628 -0.69 -44.36 11.37
N THR A 629 0.11 -45.26 11.95
CA THR A 629 0.25 -46.64 11.48
C THR A 629 -0.97 -47.43 11.90
#